data_AF-A0A0Q4NWH7-F1
#
_entry.id   AF-A0A0Q4NWH7-F1
#
_cell.length_a   1.000
_cell.length_b   1.000
_cell.length_c   1.000
_cell.angle_alpha   90.00
_cell.angle_beta   90.00
_cell.angle_gamma   90.00
#
_symmetry.space_group_name_H-M   'P 1'
#
loop_
_entity.id
_entity.type
_entity.pdbx_description
1 polymer ?
#
loop_
_entity_poly.entity_id
_entity_poly.type
_entity_poly.pdbx_seq_one_letter_code
_entity_poly.pdbx_strand_id
1 'polypeptide(L)'
;MSTAIRHMHYKSDSQELSVWFGPDFRRYKYFGVPQHLYEAFSEADSQGQFFNRFIKGRFDCIPVAKPANPNKGWQSVRRVSPTSSTIPKQ
;
A
#
# COMPACT_ATOMS: atom_id res chain seq x y z
N MET A 1 -15.30 -10.83 12.67
CA MET A 1 -14.67 -9.50 12.87
C MET A 1 -14.66 -8.80 11.52
N SER A 2 -15.41 -7.71 11.35
CA SER A 2 -15.37 -6.90 10.12
C SER A 2 -14.20 -5.92 10.22
N THR A 3 -13.20 -6.05 9.36
CA THR A 3 -12.08 -5.11 9.30
C THR A 3 -12.46 -3.98 8.36
N ALA A 4 -12.66 -2.77 8.90
CA ALA A 4 -13.01 -1.59 8.10
C ALA A 4 -11.79 -1.10 7.29
N ILE A 5 -11.66 -1.60 6.07
CA ILE A 5 -10.66 -1.15 5.10
C ILE A 5 -11.23 0.08 4.38
N ARG A 6 -10.46 1.17 4.38
CA ARG A 6 -10.83 2.43 3.71
C ARG A 6 -10.16 2.58 2.36
N HIS A 7 -8.91 2.14 2.28
CA HIS A 7 -8.11 2.26 1.09
C HIS A 7 -7.07 1.15 1.05
N MET A 8 -6.67 0.78 -0.16
CA MET A 8 -5.60 -0.17 -0.41
C MET A 8 -4.80 0.28 -1.63
N HIS A 9 -3.52 -0.03 -1.64
CA HIS A 9 -2.62 0.28 -2.74
C HIS A 9 -1.60 -0.84 -2.85
N TYR A 10 -1.50 -1.42 -4.03
CA TYR A 10 -0.55 -2.47 -4.34
C TYR A 10 0.58 -1.97 -5.24
N LYS A 11 1.80 -2.47 -4.99
CA LYS A 11 2.96 -2.28 -5.86
C LYS A 11 3.42 -3.64 -6.37
N SER A 12 3.23 -3.90 -7.66
CA SER A 12 3.67 -5.13 -8.31
C SER A 12 5.19 -5.29 -8.31
N ASP A 13 5.95 -4.20 -8.48
CA ASP A 13 7.42 -4.22 -8.52
C ASP A 13 8.06 -4.81 -7.25
N SER A 14 7.43 -4.60 -6.09
CA SER A 14 7.94 -5.03 -4.79
C SER A 14 7.02 -6.00 -4.06
N GLN A 15 5.91 -6.40 -4.69
CA GLN A 15 4.85 -7.21 -4.08
C GLN A 15 4.41 -6.66 -2.71
N GLU A 16 4.37 -5.33 -2.60
CA GLU A 16 3.98 -4.60 -1.39
C GLU A 16 2.51 -4.24 -1.45
N LEU A 17 1.73 -4.66 -0.46
CA LEU A 17 0.35 -4.23 -0.27
C LEU A 17 0.25 -3.26 0.91
N SER A 18 -0.11 -2.01 0.63
CA SER A 18 -0.43 -1.00 1.65
C SER A 18 -1.93 -0.99 1.90
N VAL A 19 -2.34 -1.16 3.16
CA VAL A 19 -3.75 -1.13 3.57
C VAL A 19 -3.97 -0.07 4.64
N TRP A 20 -5.03 0.72 4.49
CA TRP A 20 -5.45 1.72 5.46
C TRP A 20 -6.71 1.26 6.18
N PHE A 21 -6.61 1.14 7.51
CA PHE A 21 -7.71 0.69 8.35
C PHE A 21 -8.34 1.82 9.17
N GLY A 22 -9.65 1.70 9.37
CA GLY A 22 -10.42 2.48 10.35
C GLY A 22 -10.57 3.98 10.01
N PRO A 23 -11.19 4.76 10.92
CA PRO A 23 -11.30 6.22 10.79
C PRO A 23 -9.95 6.93 10.96
N ASP A 24 -9.01 6.32 11.69
CA ASP A 24 -7.68 6.89 11.95
C ASP A 24 -6.71 6.75 10.77
N PHE A 25 -7.10 6.09 9.67
CA PHE A 25 -6.24 5.80 8.52
C PHE A 25 -4.90 5.18 8.92
N ARG A 26 -4.95 4.15 9.78
CA ARG A 26 -3.74 3.42 10.19
C ARG A 26 -3.22 2.64 9.00
N ARG A 27 -2.00 2.94 8.57
CA ARG A 27 -1.37 2.29 7.42
C ARG A 27 -0.56 1.08 7.86
N TYR A 28 -0.81 -0.05 7.23
CA TYR A 28 -0.01 -1.25 7.34
C TYR A 28 0.55 -1.60 5.98
N LYS A 29 1.78 -2.09 5.96
CA LYS A 29 2.41 -2.65 4.76
C LYS A 29 2.55 -4.15 4.95
N TYR A 30 2.12 -4.89 3.94
CA TYR A 30 2.29 -6.33 3.79
C TYR A 30 3.28 -6.58 2.67
N PHE A 31 4.21 -7.51 2.88
CA PHE A 31 5.25 -7.88 1.93
C PHE A 31 5.01 -9.27 1.36
N GLY A 32 5.46 -9.49 0.12
CA GLY A 32 5.33 -10.78 -0.56
C GLY A 32 3.89 -11.14 -0.92
N VAL A 33 3.02 -10.15 -1.09
CA VAL A 33 1.64 -10.38 -1.53
C VAL A 33 1.63 -10.50 -3.06
N PRO A 34 1.22 -11.64 -3.64
CA PRO A 34 1.14 -11.80 -5.08
C PRO A 34 0.08 -10.90 -5.72
N GLN A 35 0.29 -10.53 -6.98
CA GLN A 35 -0.64 -9.65 -7.71
C GLN A 35 -2.05 -10.26 -7.84
N HIS A 36 -2.15 -11.55 -8.15
CA HIS A 36 -3.45 -12.24 -8.24
C HIS A 36 -4.25 -12.17 -6.92
N LEU A 37 -3.55 -12.13 -5.80
CA LEU A 37 -4.15 -12.02 -4.47
C LEU A 37 -4.69 -10.61 -4.22
N TYR A 38 -3.99 -9.59 -4.72
CA TYR A 38 -4.49 -8.21 -4.73
C TYR A 38 -5.69 -8.03 -5.66
N GLU A 39 -5.68 -8.61 -6.85
CA GLU A 39 -6.81 -8.57 -7.79
C GLU A 39 -8.06 -9.19 -7.14
N ALA A 40 -7.94 -10.41 -6.60
CA ALA A 40 -9.02 -11.05 -5.86
C ALA A 40 -9.48 -10.24 -4.62
N PHE A 41 -8.55 -9.55 -3.96
CA PHE A 41 -8.88 -8.69 -2.82
C PHE A 41 -9.66 -7.44 -3.25
N SER A 42 -9.34 -6.87 -4.40
CA SER A 42 -10.02 -5.71 -4.98
C SER A 42 -11.42 -6.05 -5.48
N GLU A 43 -11.63 -7.26 -5.98
CA GLU A 43 -12.93 -7.75 -6.49
C GLU A 43 -13.84 -8.32 -5.39
N ALA A 44 -13.31 -8.60 -4.20
CA ALA A 44 -14.07 -9.24 -3.14
C ALA A 44 -15.23 -8.36 -2.62
N ASP A 45 -16.44 -8.93 -2.55
CA ASP A 45 -17.64 -8.30 -1.99
C ASP A 45 -17.44 -7.76 -0.56
N SER A 46 -16.59 -8.43 0.20
CA SER A 46 -16.24 -8.03 1.57
C SER A 46 -14.73 -8.09 1.77
N GLN A 47 -14.09 -6.94 1.51
CA GLN A 47 -12.66 -6.73 1.72
C GLN A 47 -12.24 -7.16 3.14
N GLY A 48 -13.01 -6.81 4.18
CA GLY A 48 -12.69 -7.20 5.56
C GLY A 48 -12.66 -8.72 5.79
N GLN A 49 -13.59 -9.46 5.19
CA GLN A 49 -13.64 -10.93 5.28
C GLN A 49 -12.54 -11.58 4.45
N PHE A 50 -12.25 -11.05 3.26
CA PHE A 50 -11.16 -11.52 2.41
C PHE A 50 -9.82 -11.36 3.12
N PHE A 51 -9.55 -10.16 3.65
CA PHE A 51 -8.34 -9.85 4.38
C PHE A 51 -8.13 -10.79 5.57
N ASN A 52 -9.17 -11.01 6.40
CA ASN A 52 -9.06 -11.91 7.55
C ASN A 52 -8.82 -13.37 7.15
N ARG A 53 -9.37 -13.82 6.02
CA ARG A 53 -9.24 -15.21 5.55
C ARG A 53 -7.94 -15.48 4.81
N PHE A 54 -7.45 -14.54 4.00
CA PHE A 54 -6.36 -14.77 3.06
C PHE A 54 -5.07 -14.00 3.38
N ILE A 55 -5.13 -12.89 4.12
CA ILE A 55 -3.97 -12.02 4.33
C ILE A 55 -3.51 -12.03 5.80
N LYS A 56 -4.45 -11.94 6.75
CA LYS A 56 -4.14 -11.87 8.18
C LYS A 56 -3.37 -13.11 8.63
N GLY A 57 -2.16 -12.88 9.18
CA GLY A 57 -1.30 -13.93 9.72
C GLY A 57 -0.60 -14.80 8.66
N ARG A 58 -0.75 -14.50 7.37
CA ARG A 58 -0.09 -15.23 6.27
C ARG A 58 1.09 -14.49 5.66
N PHE A 59 1.08 -13.17 5.74
CA PHE A 59 2.12 -12.31 5.18
C PHE A 59 2.77 -11.48 6.27
N ASP A 60 4.08 -11.24 6.13
CA ASP A 60 4.81 -10.32 6.98
C ASP A 60 4.22 -8.92 6.85
N CYS A 61 3.94 -8.32 8.00
CA CYS A 61 3.34 -7.01 8.05
C CYS A 61 4.03 -6.09 9.04
N ILE A 62 4.20 -4.84 8.64
CA ILE A 62 4.73 -3.79 9.51
C ILE A 62 3.73 -2.65 9.62
N PRO A 63 3.49 -2.13 10.84
CA PRO A 63 2.75 -0.89 11.01
C PRO A 63 3.60 0.26 10.48
N VAL A 64 3.05 1.05 9.55
CA VAL A 64 3.70 2.29 9.11
C VAL A 64 3.18 3.40 10.01
N ALA A 65 4.04 3.86 10.91
CA ALA A 65 3.75 5.03 11.72
C ALA A 65 3.30 6.18 10.82
N LYS A 66 2.20 6.86 11.19
CA LYS A 66 1.84 8.13 10.54
C LYS A 66 3.06 9.04 10.65
N PRO A 67 3.60 9.58 9.54
CA PRO A 67 4.64 10.59 9.67
C PRO A 67 4.04 11.74 10.48
N ALA A 68 4.75 12.23 11.49
CA ALA A 68 4.32 13.35 12.33
C ALA A 68 3.93 14.61 11.52
N ASN A 69 4.31 14.65 10.23
CA ASN A 69 3.86 15.63 9.25
C ASN A 69 3.22 14.95 8.01
N PRO A 70 1.90 15.09 7.78
CA PRO A 70 1.19 14.52 6.63
C PRO A 70 1.72 14.98 5.26
N ASN A 71 2.34 16.17 5.17
CA ASN A 71 2.87 16.71 3.91
C ASN A 71 4.15 16.02 3.41
N LYS A 72 4.79 15.18 4.24
CA LYS A 72 6.06 14.52 3.84
C LYS A 72 5.85 13.23 3.04
N GLY A 73 4.73 12.52 3.26
CA GLY A 73 4.48 11.20 2.68
C GLY A 73 4.16 11.19 1.18
N TRP A 74 3.50 12.25 0.67
CA TRP A 74 3.18 12.40 -0.75
C TRP A 74 4.37 12.91 -1.58
N GLN A 75 5.35 13.58 -0.96
CA GLN A 75 6.53 14.12 -1.66
C GLN A 75 7.53 13.02 -2.06
N SER A 76 7.62 11.93 -1.31
CA SER A 76 8.54 10.82 -1.62
C SER A 76 8.13 10.05 -2.88
N VAL A 77 6.84 10.02 -3.22
CA VAL A 77 6.32 9.32 -4.41
C VAL A 77 6.55 10.16 -5.68
N ARG A 78 6.65 11.49 -5.57
CA ARG A 78 6.93 12.37 -6.72
C ARG A 78 8.41 12.48 -7.10
N ARG A 79 9.34 11.90 -6.33
CA ARG A 79 10.79 12.02 -6.60
C ARG A 79 11.39 10.89 -7.44
N VAL A 80 10.63 9.88 -7.82
CA VAL A 80 11.10 8.89 -8.80
C VAL A 80 10.66 9.28 -10.20
N SER A 81 11.40 10.23 -10.76
CA SER A 81 11.72 10.25 -12.20
C SER A 81 13.24 10.36 -12.31
N PRO A 82 13.97 9.26 -12.55
CA PRO A 82 15.35 9.33 -13.04
C PRO A 82 15.29 9.38 -14.57
N THR A 83 15.42 10.58 -15.13
CA THR A 83 16.00 10.73 -16.47
C THR A 83 16.98 11.89 -16.44
N SER A 84 18.23 11.56 -16.13
CA SER A 84 19.38 12.30 -16.61
C SER A 84 19.28 12.45 -18.13
N SER A 85 19.50 13.66 -18.66
CA SER A 85 20.52 13.90 -19.71
C SER A 85 20.50 15.38 -20.16
N THR A 86 21.56 16.08 -19.75
CA THR A 86 22.39 17.02 -20.56
C THR A 86 21.72 18.20 -21.28
N ILE A 87 22.07 19.40 -20.80
CA ILE A 87 22.01 20.71 -21.50
C ILE A 87 23.21 20.79 -22.49
N PRO A 88 23.07 21.37 -23.69
CA PRO A 88 23.52 22.76 -23.91
C PRO A 88 22.49 23.56 -24.73
N LYS A 89 21.97 24.69 -24.23
CA LYS A 89 22.47 26.08 -24.34
C LYS A 89 22.82 26.50 -25.78
N GLN A 90 21.88 27.21 -26.42
CA GLN A 90 22.15 28.28 -27.38
C GLN A 90 21.27 29.47 -27.05
#